data_AF-A0A251XKD1-F1
#
_entry.id   AF-A0A251XKD1-F1
#
_cell.length_a   1.000
_cell.length_b   1.000
_cell.length_c   1.000
_cell.angle_alpha   90.00
_cell.angle_beta   90.00
_cell.angle_gamma   90.00
#
_symmetry.space_group_name_H-M   'P 1'
#
loop_
_entity.id
_entity.type
_entity.pdbx_description
1 polymer ?
#
loop_
_entity_poly.entity_id
_entity_poly.type
_entity_poly.pdbx_seq_one_letter_code
_entity_poly.pdbx_strand_id
1 'polypeptide(L)'
;MTFREAMRRASELGLGPKVTQAILALSRMLDEVALLLDPDRPEGRTSVGDLVTTLLEKSGLVQALRASKDAQDEARAENVEELVAVTKEFSRNNPRASWWTSSRRSRSSPRRMSSTTRAAPCPS
;
A
#
# COMPACT_ATOMS: atom_id res chain seq x y z
N MET A 1 15.71 -7.59 -10.35
CA MET A 1 15.11 -7.41 -9.02
C MET A 1 14.55 -6.01 -8.91
N THR A 2 13.43 -5.84 -8.22
CA THR A 2 12.90 -4.52 -7.86
C THR A 2 13.63 -3.95 -6.63
N PHE A 3 13.53 -2.64 -6.39
CA PHE A 3 14.09 -2.02 -5.19
C PHE A 3 13.51 -2.63 -3.90
N ARG A 4 12.21 -2.96 -3.91
CA ARG A 4 11.53 -3.60 -2.77
C ARG A 4 12.02 -5.01 -2.51
N GLU A 5 12.33 -5.78 -3.55
CA GLU A 5 12.99 -7.09 -3.41
C GLU A 5 14.40 -6.95 -2.83
N ALA A 6 15.15 -5.93 -3.23
CA ALA A 6 16.49 -5.67 -2.69
C ALA A 6 16.44 -5.31 -1.19
N MET A 7 15.48 -4.48 -0.75
CA MET A 7 15.33 -4.14 0.68
C MET A 7 15.07 -5.37 1.57
N ARG A 8 14.31 -6.35 1.08
CA ARG A 8 14.06 -7.61 1.81
C ARG A 8 15.33 -8.44 2.00
N ARG A 9 16.31 -8.26 1.12
CA ARG A 9 17.60 -8.98 1.09
C ARG A 9 18.75 -8.12 1.61
N ALA A 10 18.47 -7.09 2.41
CA ALA A 10 19.48 -6.14 2.88
C ALA A 10 20.64 -6.79 3.64
N SER A 11 20.45 -7.97 4.25
CA SER A 11 21.50 -8.75 4.91
C SER A 11 22.61 -9.21 3.96
N GLU A 12 22.33 -9.31 2.67
CA GLU A 12 23.29 -9.73 1.64
C GLU A 12 24.17 -8.59 1.13
N LEU A 13 23.87 -7.34 1.50
CA LEU A 13 24.53 -6.14 0.96
C LEU A 13 25.86 -5.78 1.63
N GLY A 14 26.28 -6.52 2.65
CA GLY A 14 27.53 -6.25 3.39
C GLY A 14 27.50 -4.95 4.22
N LEU A 15 26.31 -4.43 4.54
CA LEU A 15 26.14 -3.24 5.38
C LEU A 15 26.34 -3.59 6.86
N GLY A 16 26.76 -2.60 7.66
CA GLY A 16 26.87 -2.76 9.11
C GLY A 16 25.51 -3.11 9.77
N PRO A 17 25.52 -3.84 10.91
CA PRO A 17 24.31 -4.45 11.49
C PRO A 17 23.19 -3.44 11.75
N LYS A 18 23.54 -2.22 12.20
CA LYS A 18 22.56 -1.16 12.45
C LYS A 18 21.79 -0.75 11.20
N VAL A 19 22.50 -0.55 10.09
CA VAL A 19 21.89 -0.13 8.81
C VAL A 19 21.07 -1.26 8.22
N THR A 20 21.61 -2.49 8.24
CA THR A 20 20.89 -3.68 7.80
C THR A 20 19.55 -3.84 8.53
N GLN A 21 19.55 -3.72 9.86
CA GLN A 21 18.31 -3.84 10.64
C GLN A 21 17.33 -2.71 10.36
N ALA A 22 17.80 -1.48 10.14
CA ALA A 22 16.93 -0.35 9.77
C ALA A 22 16.23 -0.60 8.42
N ILE A 23 16.95 -1.09 7.41
CA ILE A 23 16.37 -1.41 6.09
C ILE A 23 15.37 -2.56 6.19
N LEU A 24 15.71 -3.63 6.93
CA LEU A 24 14.79 -4.76 7.15
C LEU A 24 13.53 -4.33 7.91
N ALA A 25 13.65 -3.46 8.91
CA ALA A 25 12.50 -2.92 9.64
C ALA A 25 11.59 -2.09 8.73
N LEU A 26 12.17 -1.20 7.90
CA LEU A 26 11.42 -0.44 6.90
C LEU A 26 10.72 -1.37 5.90
N SER A 27 11.43 -2.38 5.38
CA SER A 27 10.86 -3.35 4.44
C SER A 27 9.65 -4.07 5.05
N ARG A 28 9.77 -4.57 6.29
CA ARG A 28 8.67 -5.24 6.99
C ARG A 28 7.46 -4.32 7.19
N MET A 29 7.70 -3.08 7.62
CA MET A 29 6.64 -2.08 7.80
C MET A 29 5.89 -1.81 6.48
N LEU A 30 6.59 -1.64 5.36
CA LEU A 30 5.95 -1.47 4.06
C LEU A 30 5.14 -2.70 3.64
N ASP A 31 5.57 -3.90 4.04
CA ASP A 31 4.84 -5.15 3.80
C ASP A 31 3.54 -5.20 4.58
N GLU A 32 3.61 -4.90 5.88
CA GLU A 32 2.44 -4.80 6.74
C GLU A 32 1.42 -3.79 6.21
N VAL A 33 1.87 -2.60 5.81
CA VAL A 33 0.98 -1.58 5.23
C VAL A 33 0.42 -2.01 3.87
N ALA A 34 1.20 -2.75 3.05
CA ALA A 34 0.70 -3.27 1.78
C ALA A 34 -0.39 -4.33 1.97
N LEU A 35 -0.34 -5.13 3.05
CA LEU A 35 -1.40 -6.10 3.37
C LEU A 35 -2.73 -5.41 3.71
N LEU A 36 -2.70 -4.17 4.25
CA LEU A 36 -3.91 -3.38 4.51
C LEU A 36 -4.68 -2.98 3.24
N LEU A 37 -4.01 -3.02 2.08
CA LEU A 37 -4.61 -2.73 0.78
C LEU A 37 -5.26 -3.97 0.13
N ASP A 38 -5.04 -5.15 0.69
CA ASP A 38 -5.57 -6.41 0.17
C ASP A 38 -7.11 -6.40 0.22
N PRO A 39 -7.79 -6.47 -0.95
CA PRO A 39 -9.25 -6.55 -0.98
C PRO A 39 -9.79 -7.84 -0.37
N ASP A 40 -9.00 -8.91 -0.33
CA ASP A 40 -9.46 -10.25 0.05
C ASP A 40 -9.27 -10.54 1.55
N ARG A 41 -8.79 -9.56 2.34
CA ARG A 41 -8.65 -9.76 3.79
C ARG A 41 -10.02 -9.86 4.50
N PRO A 42 -10.13 -10.60 5.61
CA PRO A 42 -11.39 -10.81 6.33
C PRO A 42 -12.06 -9.52 6.79
N GLU A 43 -11.27 -8.52 7.18
CA GLU A 43 -11.76 -7.23 7.69
C GLU A 43 -12.21 -6.27 6.56
N GLY A 44 -12.05 -6.66 5.28
CA GLY A 44 -12.29 -5.82 4.11
C GLY A 44 -11.29 -4.66 4.00
N ARG A 45 -11.16 -3.98 2.86
CA ARG A 45 -10.10 -2.97 2.63
C ARG A 45 -10.03 -1.86 3.68
N THR A 46 -8.81 -1.43 4.03
CA THR A 46 -8.58 -0.27 4.90
C THR A 46 -8.97 1.03 4.17
N SER A 47 -9.52 1.99 4.89
CA SER A 47 -9.78 3.33 4.36
C SER A 47 -8.46 4.05 4.03
N VAL A 48 -8.48 5.05 3.15
CA VAL A 48 -7.25 5.81 2.83
C VAL A 48 -6.74 6.54 4.07
N GLY A 49 -7.64 7.10 4.87
CA GLY A 49 -7.30 7.79 6.11
C GLY A 49 -6.61 6.87 7.14
N ASP A 50 -7.15 5.67 7.34
CA ASP A 50 -6.55 4.71 8.29
C ASP A 50 -5.22 4.15 7.77
N LEU A 51 -5.10 3.95 6.45
CA LEU A 51 -3.86 3.51 5.82
C LEU A 51 -2.73 4.54 6.02
N VAL A 52 -3.01 5.82 5.74
CA VAL A 52 -2.05 6.92 5.90
C VAL A 52 -1.67 7.08 7.38
N THR A 53 -2.65 7.01 8.28
CA THR A 53 -2.43 7.05 9.73
C THR A 53 -1.47 5.92 10.16
N THR A 54 -1.75 4.68 9.76
CA THR A 54 -0.94 3.51 10.11
C THR A 54 0.50 3.63 9.60
N LEU A 55 0.68 4.13 8.36
CA LEU A 55 2.00 4.33 7.76
C LEU A 55 2.82 5.39 8.53
N LEU A 56 2.21 6.53 8.84
CA LEU A 56 2.88 7.63 9.55
C LEU A 56 3.26 7.24 10.98
N GLU A 57 2.38 6.51 11.68
CA GLU A 57 2.66 6.00 13.03
C GLU A 57 3.80 4.98 13.03
N LYS A 58 3.75 3.97 12.14
CA LYS A 58 4.78 2.92 12.09
C LYS A 58 6.12 3.42 11.58
N SER A 59 6.15 4.44 10.73
CA SER A 59 7.39 5.06 10.26
C SER A 59 8.07 5.94 11.30
N GLY A 60 7.35 6.38 12.34
CA GLY A 60 7.88 7.31 13.33
C GLY A 60 8.09 8.72 12.79
N LEU A 61 7.60 9.05 11.58
CA LEU A 61 7.90 10.31 10.90
C LEU A 61 7.40 11.52 11.70
N VAL A 62 6.14 11.48 12.15
CA VAL A 62 5.53 12.58 12.90
C VAL A 62 6.23 12.76 14.25
N GLN A 63 6.58 11.65 14.91
CA GLN A 63 7.32 11.67 16.18
C GLN A 63 8.72 12.24 15.99
N ALA A 64 9.41 11.89 14.91
CA ALA A 64 10.73 12.42 14.58
C ALA A 64 10.70 13.93 14.31
N LEU A 65 9.70 14.41 13.55
CA LEU A 65 9.49 15.84 13.30
C LEU A 65 9.19 16.61 14.58
N ARG A 66 8.29 16.09 15.43
CA ARG A 66 7.95 16.70 16.73
C ARG A 66 9.09 16.67 17.75
N ALA A 67 9.99 15.70 17.65
CA ALA A 67 11.18 15.63 18.49
C ALA A 67 12.27 16.61 18.06
N SER A 68 12.21 17.11 16.81
CA SER A 68 13.07 18.18 16.34
C SER A 68 12.72 19.49 17.04
N LYS A 69 13.74 20.30 17.34
CA LYS A 69 13.57 21.65 17.92
C LYS A 69 13.59 22.74 16.84
N ASP A 70 13.59 22.35 15.58
CA ASP A 70 13.57 23.26 14.44
C ASP A 70 12.11 23.67 14.15
N ALA A 71 11.85 24.98 14.12
CA ALA A 71 10.53 25.53 13.78
C ALA A 71 10.04 25.06 12.39
N GLN A 72 10.96 24.75 11.47
CA GLN A 72 10.59 24.18 10.17
C GLN A 72 10.05 22.75 10.31
N ASP A 73 10.60 21.96 11.22
CA ASP A 73 10.15 20.58 11.44
C ASP A 73 8.82 20.54 12.21
N GLU A 74 8.59 21.49 13.13
CA GLU A 74 7.27 21.69 13.74
C GLU A 74 6.21 22.00 12.68
N ALA A 75 6.48 22.95 11.77
CA ALA A 75 5.57 23.25 10.65
C ALA A 75 5.38 22.04 9.71
N ARG A 76 6.41 21.20 9.50
CA ARG A 76 6.26 19.94 8.74
C ARG A 76 5.36 18.95 9.47
N ALA A 77 5.45 18.83 10.80
CA ALA A 77 4.58 17.97 11.58
C ALA A 77 3.12 18.40 11.48
N GLU A 78 2.84 19.70 11.59
CA GLU A 78 1.49 20.26 11.41
C GLU A 78 0.92 19.94 10.02
N ASN A 79 1.72 20.13 8.96
CA ASN A 79 1.29 19.79 7.59
C ASN A 79 0.95 18.31 7.41
N VAL A 80 1.71 17.41 8.06
CA VAL A 80 1.45 15.97 8.00
C VAL A 80 0.18 15.61 8.76
N GLU A 81 -0.11 16.27 9.87
CA GLU A 81 -1.35 16.07 10.64
C GLU A 81 -2.58 16.56 9.90
N GLU A 82 -2.47 17.71 9.21
CA GLU A 82 -3.53 18.20 8.33
C GLU A 82 -3.78 17.22 7.16
N LEU A 83 -2.73 16.65 6.57
CA LEU A 83 -2.89 15.61 5.55
C LEU A 83 -3.66 14.39 6.08
N VAL A 84 -3.42 13.98 7.33
CA VAL A 84 -4.20 12.90 7.96
C VAL A 84 -5.66 13.31 8.14
N ALA A 85 -5.93 14.54 8.56
CA ALA A 85 -7.30 15.05 8.69
C ALA A 85 -8.04 15.04 7.34
N VAL A 86 -7.40 15.55 6.28
CA VAL A 86 -7.93 15.59 4.92
C VAL A 86 -8.21 14.19 4.37
N THR A 87 -7.32 13.22 4.61
CA THR A 87 -7.50 11.84 4.11
C THR A 87 -8.59 11.07 4.87
N LYS A 88 -8.78 11.36 6.17
CA LYS A 88 -9.93 10.85 6.95
C LYS A 88 -11.24 11.44 6.43
N GLU A 89 -11.29 12.75 6.18
CA GLU A 89 -12.46 13.41 5.61
C GLU A 89 -12.80 12.88 4.21
N PHE A 90 -11.79 12.72 3.36
CA PHE A 90 -11.96 12.09 2.05
C PHE A 90 -12.59 10.70 2.16
N SER A 91 -12.13 9.89 3.11
CA SER A 91 -12.65 8.53 3.33
C SER A 91 -14.11 8.52 3.80
N ARG A 92 -14.50 9.47 4.66
CA ARG A 92 -15.90 9.67 5.09
C ARG A 92 -16.80 10.07 3.93
N ASN A 93 -16.36 11.03 3.12
CA ASN A 93 -17.16 11.58 2.02
C ASN A 93 -17.20 10.66 0.78
N ASN A 94 -16.27 9.70 0.69
CA ASN A 94 -16.17 8.79 -0.43
C ASN A 94 -16.12 7.32 0.04
N PRO A 95 -17.20 6.78 0.62
CA PRO A 95 -17.23 5.37 1.06
C PRO A 95 -17.03 4.37 -0.10
N ARG A 96 -17.29 4.79 -1.35
CA ARG A 96 -17.03 3.98 -2.55
C ARG A 96 -15.64 4.20 -3.16
N ALA A 97 -14.83 5.13 -2.64
CA ALA A 97 -13.47 5.39 -3.13
C ALA A 97 -12.58 4.15 -3.12
N SER A 98 -12.73 3.31 -2.08
CA SER A 98 -11.99 2.07 -1.94
C SER A 98 -12.23 1.06 -3.08
N TRP A 99 -13.21 1.29 -3.97
CA TRP A 99 -13.62 0.36 -5.03
C TRP A 99 -13.00 0.67 -6.40
N TRP A 100 -12.50 1.89 -6.68
CA TRP A 100 -11.97 2.23 -8.01
C TRP A 100 -10.68 1.45 -8.36
N THR A 101 -9.94 0.99 -7.34
CA THR A 101 -8.75 0.14 -7.53
C THR A 101 -9.12 -1.29 -7.89
N SER A 102 -10.31 -1.77 -7.49
CA SER A 102 -10.84 -3.10 -7.82
C SER A 102 -11.26 -3.18 -9.29
N SER A 103 -11.89 -2.12 -9.80
CA SER A 103 -12.44 -2.09 -11.17
C SER A 103 -11.37 -2.01 -12.27
N ARG A 104 -10.15 -1.55 -11.96
CA ARG A 104 -9.01 -1.60 -12.89
C ARG A 104 -8.40 -3.01 -13.05
N ARG A 105 -8.45 -3.85 -12.01
CA ARG A 105 -7.88 -5.21 -12.04
C ARG A 105 -8.78 -6.21 -12.76
N SER A 106 -10.11 -6.02 -12.76
CA SER A 106 -11.02 -6.89 -13.52
C SER A 106 -10.99 -6.66 -15.04
N ARG A 107 -10.57 -5.48 -15.51
CA ARG A 107 -10.40 -5.19 -16.94
C ARG A 107 -9.18 -5.85 -17.58
N SER A 108 -8.28 -6.47 -16.80
CA SER A 108 -7.03 -7.08 -17.26
C SER A 108 -7.05 -8.61 -17.33
N SER A 109 -8.19 -9.27 -17.06
CA SER A 109 -8.31 -10.72 -17.28
C SER A 109 -8.57 -11.02 -18.75
N PRO A 110 -7.69 -11.76 -19.47
CA PRO A 110 -8.01 -12.23 -20.81
C PRO A 110 -9.21 -13.19 -20.69
N ARG A 111 -10.32 -12.83 -21.33
CA ARG A 111 -11.49 -13.71 -21.48
C ARG A 111 -11.01 -15.06 -21.98
N ARG A 112 -11.17 -16.11 -21.17
CA ARG A 112 -11.02 -17.50 -21.60
C ARG A 112 -12.05 -17.72 -22.72
N MET A 113 -11.62 -17.70 -23.97
CA MET A 113 -12.49 -18.02 -25.11
C MET A 113 -12.81 -19.51 -25.03
N SER A 114 -14.02 -19.84 -24.60
CA SER A 114 -14.57 -21.19 -24.71
C SER A 114 -14.85 -21.45 -26.20
N SER A 115 -14.01 -22.26 -26.84
CA SER A 115 -14.25 -22.77 -28.19
C SER A 115 -15.36 -23.82 -28.15
N THR A 116 -16.61 -23.39 -28.35
CA THR A 116 -17.70 -24.30 -28.69
C THR A 116 -17.59 -24.62 -30.19
N THR A 117 -16.90 -25.70 -30.52
CA THR A 117 -16.97 -26.32 -31.85
C THR A 117 -18.32 -27.01 -31.98
N ARG A 118 -19.24 -26.42 -32.74
CA ARG A 118 -20.49 -27.05 -33.16
C ARG A 118 -20.22 -27.81 -34.45
N ALA A 119 -20.14 -29.14 -34.37
CA ALA A 119 -20.09 -30.02 -35.53
C ALA A 119 -21.44 -29.97 -36.28
N ALA A 120 -21.39 -29.77 -37.60
CA ALA A 120 -22.54 -29.92 -38.49
C ALA A 120 -22.57 -31.35 -39.05
N PRO A 121 -23.75 -31.98 -39.27
CA PRO A 121 -23.82 -33.29 -39.90
C PRO A 121 -23.86 -33.17 -41.43
N CYS A 122 -23.12 -34.03 -42.12
CA CYS A 122 -23.17 -34.23 -43.58
C CYS A 122 -24.44 -35.00 -43.97
N PRO A 123 -25.15 -34.64 -45.07
CA PRO A 123 -26.14 -35.51 -45.68
C PRO A 123 -25.51 -36.43 -46.74
N SER A 124 -26.10 -37.62 -46.90
CA SER A 124 -25.79 -38.65 -47.90
C SER A 124 -26.27 -38.29 -49.31
#